data_AF-A0A7X8I8D5-F1
#
_entry.id   AF-A0A7X8I8D5-F1
#
_cell.length_a   1.000
_cell.length_b   1.000
_cell.length_c   1.000
_cell.angle_alpha   90.00
_cell.angle_beta   90.00
_cell.angle_gamma   90.00
#
_symmetry.space_group_name_H-M   'P 1'
#
loop_
_entity.id
_entity.type
_entity.pdbx_description
1 polymer ?
#
loop_
_entity_poly.entity_id
_entity_poly.type
_entity_poly.pdbx_seq_one_letter_code
_entity_poly.pdbx_strand_id
1 'polypeptide(L)'
;MTETDALLPEKALAVRRDVIRMIGLARSGFPASSLSIVEILVWLYWKVMNLRTGEPSWEDRDRFVLGKGRGCPALYAALANRSFFPREELWSYRRL
;
A
#
# COMPACT_ATOMS: atom_id res chain seq x y z
N MET A 1 -0.28 14.72 -19.20
CA MET A 1 -0.13 13.42 -18.54
C MET A 1 1.35 13.21 -18.30
N THR A 2 1.79 13.23 -17.04
CA THR A 2 3.21 13.05 -16.70
C THR A 2 3.59 11.58 -16.86
N GLU A 3 4.85 11.26 -17.15
CA GLU A 3 5.33 9.88 -17.35
C GLU A 3 4.99 8.96 -16.16
N THR A 4 5.00 9.51 -14.95
CA THR A 4 4.63 8.79 -13.73
C THR A 4 3.13 8.46 -13.65
N ASP A 5 2.24 9.18 -14.36
CA ASP A 5 0.80 8.86 -14.40
C ASP A 5 0.53 7.55 -15.16
N ALA A 6 1.31 7.28 -16.21
CA ALA A 6 1.15 6.09 -17.04
C ALA A 6 1.44 4.78 -16.27
N LEU A 7 2.24 4.86 -15.21
CA LEU A 7 2.64 3.70 -14.40
C LEU A 7 1.64 3.38 -13.27
N LEU A 8 0.70 4.28 -12.96
CA LEU A 8 -0.24 4.09 -11.83
C LEU A 8 -1.11 2.83 -11.95
N PRO A 9 -1.65 2.46 -13.13
CA PRO A 9 -2.39 1.20 -13.28
C PRO A 9 -1.55 -0.04 -12.94
N GLU A 10 -0.27 -0.04 -13.30
CA GLU A 10 0.65 -1.13 -12.97
C GLU A 10 0.94 -1.21 -11.47
N LYS A 11 1.14 -0.06 -10.81
CA LYS A 11 1.27 -0.01 -9.34
C LYS A 11 0.01 -0.51 -8.64
N ALA A 12 -1.17 -0.11 -9.11
CA ALA A 12 -2.44 -0.63 -8.60
C ALA A 12 -2.56 -2.15 -8.82
N LEU A 13 -2.13 -2.67 -9.97
CA LEU A 13 -2.12 -4.11 -10.21
C LEU A 13 -1.18 -4.86 -9.26
N ALA A 14 0.02 -4.32 -9.01
CA ALA A 14 0.98 -4.88 -8.05
C ALA A 14 0.41 -4.91 -6.63
N VAL A 15 -0.18 -3.80 -6.17
CA VAL A 15 -0.83 -3.70 -4.86
C VAL A 15 -1.99 -4.71 -4.74
N ARG A 16 -2.85 -4.86 -5.76
CA ARG A 16 -3.94 -5.86 -5.73
C ARG A 16 -3.41 -7.30 -5.63
N ARG A 17 -2.34 -7.63 -6.37
CA ARG A 17 -1.70 -8.96 -6.30
C ARG A 17 -1.15 -9.25 -4.90
N ASP A 18 -0.50 -8.26 -4.29
CA ASP A 18 0.07 -8.38 -2.95
C ASP A 18 -1.02 -8.52 -1.89
N VAL A 19 -2.13 -7.79 -1.99
CA VAL A 19 -3.31 -7.95 -1.11
C VAL A 19 -3.86 -9.37 -1.15
N ILE A 20 -4.11 -9.91 -2.36
CA ILE A 20 -4.65 -11.27 -2.52
C ILE A 20 -3.68 -12.31 -1.96
N ARG A 21 -2.39 -12.19 -2.28
CA ARG A 21 -1.37 -13.12 -1.79
C ARG A 21 -1.22 -13.06 -0.27
N MET A 22 -1.15 -11.87 0.31
CA MET A 22 -1.00 -11.66 1.75
C MET A 22 -2.17 -12.25 2.53
N ILE A 23 -3.41 -11.97 2.11
CA ILE A 23 -4.61 -12.54 2.76
C ILE A 23 -4.67 -14.06 2.55
N GLY A 24 -4.33 -14.55 1.36
CA GLY A 24 -4.32 -15.98 1.04
C GLY A 24 -3.33 -16.77 1.90
N LEU A 25 -2.11 -16.25 2.07
CA LEU A 25 -1.09 -16.85 2.93
C LEU A 25 -1.46 -16.81 4.42
N ALA A 26 -2.07 -15.72 4.87
CA ALA A 26 -2.52 -15.59 6.26
C ALA A 26 -3.79 -16.39 6.56
N ARG A 27 -4.53 -16.82 5.53
CA ARG A 27 -5.90 -17.38 5.64
C ARG A 27 -6.84 -16.48 6.47
N SER A 28 -6.58 -15.17 6.48
CA SER A 28 -7.25 -14.19 7.33
C SER A 28 -7.16 -12.79 6.73
N GLY A 29 -8.28 -12.05 6.69
CA GLY A 29 -8.33 -10.67 6.19
C GLY A 29 -9.63 -10.34 5.46
N PHE A 30 -9.77 -9.10 4.99
CA PHE A 30 -10.96 -8.60 4.28
C PHE A 30 -10.60 -8.14 2.85
N PRO A 31 -10.67 -9.05 1.85
CA PRO A 31 -10.29 -8.73 0.47
C PRO A 31 -11.07 -7.56 -0.11
N ALA A 32 -12.41 -7.59 -0.07
CA ALA A 32 -13.25 -6.55 -0.64
C ALA A 32 -12.96 -5.16 -0.03
N SER A 33 -12.80 -5.11 1.29
CA SER A 33 -12.45 -3.88 2.00
C SER A 33 -11.12 -3.28 1.56
N SER A 34 -10.15 -4.14 1.25
CA SER A 34 -8.79 -3.75 0.87
C SER A 34 -8.72 -3.37 -0.60
N LEU A 35 -9.33 -4.17 -1.48
CA LEU A 35 -9.32 -3.93 -2.92
C LEU A 35 -10.07 -2.64 -3.31
N SER A 36 -11.11 -2.26 -2.54
CA SER A 36 -11.91 -1.06 -2.84
C SER A 36 -11.20 0.28 -2.63
N ILE A 37 -9.96 0.29 -2.13
CA ILE A 37 -9.21 1.52 -1.82
C ILE A 37 -7.85 1.59 -2.53
N VAL A 38 -7.55 0.64 -3.43
CA VAL A 38 -6.20 0.51 -4.01
C VAL A 38 -5.85 1.72 -4.88
N GLU A 39 -6.76 2.18 -5.72
CA GLU A 39 -6.52 3.29 -6.64
C GLU A 39 -6.29 4.59 -5.87
N ILE A 40 -7.07 4.81 -4.81
CA ILE A 40 -6.93 5.97 -3.92
C ILE A 40 -5.55 5.94 -3.25
N LEU A 41 -5.14 4.80 -2.68
CA LEU A 41 -3.84 4.67 -2.04
C LEU A 41 -2.70 4.87 -3.04
N VAL A 42 -2.78 4.28 -4.23
CA VAL A 42 -1.76 4.44 -5.27
C VAL A 42 -1.67 5.90 -5.72
N TRP A 43 -2.79 6.57 -5.92
CA TRP A 43 -2.80 7.99 -6.24
C TRP A 43 -2.15 8.83 -5.13
N LEU A 44 -2.54 8.61 -3.88
CA LEU A 44 -1.99 9.34 -2.74
C LEU A 44 -0.47 9.15 -2.61
N TYR A 45 0.01 7.91 -2.60
CA TYR A 45 1.42 7.60 -2.29
C TYR A 45 2.40 7.85 -3.45
N TRP A 46 1.93 7.90 -4.70
CA TRP A 46 2.77 8.17 -5.88
C TRP A 46 2.64 9.59 -6.42
N LYS A 47 1.58 10.33 -6.08
CA LYS A 47 1.30 11.64 -6.71
C LYS A 47 1.04 12.78 -5.75
N VAL A 48 0.18 12.56 -4.76
CA VAL A 48 -0.31 13.67 -3.93
C VAL A 48 0.61 13.91 -2.74
N MET A 49 1.01 12.84 -2.06
CA MET A 49 1.72 12.96 -0.79
C MET A 49 3.20 13.26 -0.99
N ASN A 50 3.66 14.27 -0.29
CA ASN A 50 5.06 14.63 -0.15
C ASN A 50 5.71 13.75 0.93
N LEU A 51 6.42 12.71 0.48
CA LEU A 51 6.99 11.67 1.33
C LEU A 51 8.40 11.31 0.87
N ARG A 52 9.32 11.11 1.82
CA ARG A 52 10.66 10.54 1.57
C ARG A 52 10.75 9.12 2.11
N THR A 53 11.17 8.19 1.27
CA THR A 53 11.45 6.81 1.68
C THR A 53 12.69 6.79 2.58
N GLY A 54 12.64 6.10 3.72
CA GLY A 54 13.73 6.06 4.70
C GLY A 54 13.70 7.17 5.76
N GLU A 55 12.84 8.18 5.61
CA GLU A 55 12.67 9.27 6.59
C GLU A 55 11.23 9.32 7.15
N PRO A 56 10.74 8.27 7.83
CA PRO A 56 9.36 8.20 8.32
C PRO A 56 9.05 9.25 9.41
N SER A 57 10.08 9.80 10.06
CA SER A 57 9.98 10.85 11.07
C SER A 57 10.10 12.28 10.50
N TRP A 58 10.31 12.44 9.19
CA TRP A 58 10.43 13.77 8.56
C TRP A 58 9.24 14.66 8.92
N GLU A 59 9.53 15.82 9.50
CA GLU A 59 8.56 16.70 10.16
C GLU A 59 7.44 17.17 9.20
N ASP A 60 7.84 17.63 8.02
CA ASP A 60 6.96 18.25 7.01
C ASP A 60 6.28 17.24 6.06
N ARG A 61 6.43 15.93 6.32
CA ARG A 61 5.80 14.91 5.47
C ARG A 61 4.27 15.01 5.55
N ASP A 62 3.61 14.71 4.45
CA ASP A 62 2.16 14.49 4.49
C ASP A 62 1.82 13.25 5.32
N ARG A 63 0.70 13.29 6.04
CA ARG A 63 0.29 12.22 6.96
C ARG A 63 -1.00 11.59 6.48
N PHE A 64 -0.99 10.27 6.33
CA PHE A 64 -2.16 9.48 5.99
C PHE A 64 -2.59 8.62 7.18
N VAL A 65 -3.88 8.67 7.52
CA VAL A 65 -4.48 7.85 8.57
C VAL A 65 -5.59 7.00 7.95
N LEU A 66 -5.46 5.68 8.04
CA LEU A 66 -6.48 4.77 7.54
C LEU A 66 -7.56 4.51 8.60
N GLY A 67 -8.64 5.30 8.58
CA GLY A 67 -9.80 5.07 9.44
C GLY A 67 -10.54 3.74 9.16
N LYS A 68 -10.36 3.18 7.96
CA LYS A 68 -10.89 1.87 7.56
C LYS A 68 -9.90 0.74 7.87
N GLY A 69 -9.78 0.36 9.15
CA GLY A 69 -8.77 -0.62 9.61
C GLY A 69 -8.79 -1.98 8.87
N ARG A 70 -9.97 -2.44 8.41
CA ARG A 70 -10.11 -3.67 7.60
C ARG A 70 -9.44 -3.59 6.22
N GLY A 71 -9.10 -2.38 5.75
CA GLY A 71 -8.35 -2.13 4.52
C GLY A 71 -6.84 -2.13 4.70
N CYS A 72 -6.31 -2.44 5.90
CA CYS A 72 -4.86 -2.40 6.15
C CYS A 72 -4.00 -3.25 5.19
N PRO A 73 -4.47 -4.39 4.63
CA PRO A 73 -3.71 -5.11 3.60
C PRO A 73 -3.30 -4.23 2.40
N ALA A 74 -4.20 -3.36 1.93
CA ALA A 74 -3.90 -2.49 0.79
C ALA A 74 -2.90 -1.40 1.15
N LEU A 75 -2.97 -0.86 2.37
CA LEU A 75 -2.00 0.11 2.88
C LEU A 75 -0.61 -0.51 3.01
N TYR A 76 -0.49 -1.69 3.59
CA TYR A 76 0.79 -2.39 3.72
C TYR A 76 1.39 -2.70 2.35
N ALA A 77 0.59 -3.21 1.42
CA ALA A 77 1.03 -3.46 0.04
C ALA A 77 1.49 -2.17 -0.66
N ALA A 78 0.77 -1.05 -0.51
CA ALA A 78 1.18 0.24 -1.08
C ALA A 78 2.54 0.72 -0.50
N LEU A 79 2.71 0.64 0.82
CA LEU A 79 3.96 1.04 1.49
C LEU A 79 5.15 0.17 1.06
N ALA A 80 4.97 -1.15 0.97
CA ALA A 80 5.99 -2.08 0.47
C ALA A 80 6.38 -1.78 -0.99
N ASN A 81 5.40 -1.53 -1.87
CA ASN A 81 5.65 -1.18 -3.27
C ASN A 81 6.33 0.20 -3.45
N ARG A 82 6.29 1.04 -2.41
CA ARG A 82 6.97 2.34 -2.33
C ARG A 82 8.25 2.26 -1.48
N SER A 83 8.75 1.05 -1.21
CA SER A 83 10.01 0.78 -0.51
C SER A 83 10.11 1.39 0.90
N PHE A 84 8.98 1.51 1.62
CA PHE A 84 9.02 1.89 3.03
C PHE A 84 9.54 0.76 3.94
N PHE A 85 9.42 -0.48 3.49
CA PHE A 85 9.97 -1.69 4.12
C PHE A 85 10.10 -2.81 3.07
N PRO A 86 10.90 -3.86 3.32
CA PRO A 86 11.05 -5.03 2.43
C PRO A 86 9.71 -5.69 2.09
N ARG A 87 9.48 -5.99 0.80
CA ARG A 87 8.21 -6.57 0.33
C ARG A 87 7.95 -7.96 0.91
N GLU A 88 8.98 -8.67 1.30
CA GLU A 88 8.94 -10.01 1.90
C GLU A 88 8.21 -10.02 3.24
N GLU A 89 8.21 -8.90 3.97
CA GLU A 89 7.47 -8.76 5.23
C GLU A 89 5.96 -8.88 5.04
N LEU A 90 5.42 -8.65 3.83
CA LEU A 90 4.00 -8.87 3.57
C LEU A 90 3.58 -10.33 3.80
N TRP A 91 4.52 -11.28 3.69
CA TRP A 91 4.23 -12.71 3.80
C TRP A 91 4.14 -13.21 5.25
N SER A 92 4.54 -12.39 6.22
CA SER A 92 4.36 -12.63 7.66
C SER A 92 3.10 -11.97 8.24
N TYR A 93 2.24 -11.38 7.40
CA TYR A 93 0.99 -10.76 7.84
C TYR A 93 0.14 -11.67 8.73
N ARG A 94 -0.21 -11.15 9.92
CA ARG A 94 -0.99 -11.84 10.97
C ARG A 94 -0.36 -13.16 11.44
N ARG A 95 0.97 -13.25 11.46
CA ARG A 95 1.72 -14.37 12.05
C ARG A 95 2.54 -13.88 13.25
N LEU A 96 2.74 -14.77 14.21
CA LEU A 96 3.57 -14.57 15.40
C LEU A 96 4.92 -15.27 15.20
#